data_AF-A0A5B7HI41-F1
#
_entry.id   AF-A0A5B7HI41-F1
#
_cell.length_a   1.000
_cell.length_b   1.000
_cell.length_c   1.000
_cell.angle_alpha   90.00
_cell.angle_beta   90.00
_cell.angle_gamma   90.00
#
_symmetry.space_group_name_H-M   'P 1'
#
loop_
_entity.id
_entity.type
_entity.pdbx_description
1 polymer ?
#
loop_
_entity_poly.entity_id
_entity_poly.type
_entity_poly.pdbx_seq_one_letter_code
_entity_poly.pdbx_strand_id
1 'polypeptide(L)'
;MEAPFFFWDVPDYINYAGIGLMIAHELIYGFDETGIRYNGTQRQTLEGYEHLVQVSECLTEQYRAPQSLKAASGLLANFTVAYLFTCCVTWELGRLPLNEILVGSGAVRLVWEAYGQFFTTFIL
;
A
#
# COMPACT_ATOMS: atom_id res chain seq x y z
N MET A 1 8.32 19.05 2.79
CA MET A 1 7.61 18.20 3.75
C MET A 1 7.24 19.08 4.92
N GLU A 2 5.97 19.10 5.27
CA GLU A 2 5.40 19.93 6.34
C GLU A 2 4.49 19.07 7.22
N ALA A 3 4.06 19.62 8.35
CA ALA A 3 3.04 19.01 9.19
C ALA A 3 1.78 18.66 8.36
N PRO A 4 1.10 17.52 8.60
CA PRO A 4 1.19 16.66 9.79
C PRO A 4 2.13 15.44 9.67
N PHE A 5 2.88 15.30 8.57
CA PHE A 5 3.63 14.06 8.29
C PHE A 5 5.09 14.12 8.75
N PHE A 6 5.64 15.32 8.88
CA PHE A 6 7.01 15.53 9.32
C PHE A 6 7.09 16.74 10.25
N PHE A 7 7.76 16.56 11.38
CA PHE A 7 8.03 17.62 12.34
C PHE A 7 9.52 17.60 12.72
N TRP A 8 10.14 18.77 12.81
CA TRP A 8 11.56 18.87 13.17
C TRP A 8 11.83 18.54 14.65
N ASP A 9 10.90 18.90 15.54
CA ASP A 9 11.10 18.86 17.00
C ASP A 9 10.32 17.72 17.67
N VAL A 10 10.19 16.57 17.01
CA VAL A 10 9.53 15.38 17.57
C VAL A 10 10.49 14.20 17.60
N PRO A 11 10.27 13.20 18.49
CA PRO A 11 11.04 11.96 18.45
C PRO A 11 10.99 11.30 17.07
N ASP A 12 12.11 10.75 16.62
CA ASP A 12 12.26 10.21 15.27
C ASP A 12 11.19 9.17 14.92
N TYR A 13 10.77 8.33 15.88
CA TYR A 13 9.73 7.33 15.64
C TYR A 13 8.41 7.93 15.10
N ILE A 14 8.11 9.20 15.42
CA ILE A 14 6.94 9.91 14.89
C ILE A 14 7.13 10.23 13.40
N ASN A 15 8.32 10.70 13.00
CA ASN A 15 8.64 10.96 11.60
C ASN A 15 8.72 9.66 10.79
N TYR A 16 9.25 8.58 11.36
CA TYR A 16 9.22 7.26 10.73
C TYR A 16 7.77 6.78 10.53
N ALA A 17 6.92 6.88 11.56
CA ALA A 17 5.51 6.48 11.44
C ALA A 17 4.67 7.39 10.52
N GLY A 18 5.03 8.66 10.39
CA GLY A 18 4.39 9.63 9.50
C GLY A 18 4.96 9.55 8.09
N ILE A 19 5.95 10.39 7.80
CA ILE A 19 6.53 10.48 6.45
C ILE A 19 7.27 9.22 6.03
N GLY A 20 7.92 8.51 6.95
CA GLY A 20 8.57 7.24 6.63
C GLY A 20 7.57 6.21 6.08
N LEU A 21 6.38 6.14 6.67
CA LEU A 21 5.29 5.29 6.20
C LEU A 21 4.82 5.68 4.80
N MET A 22 4.64 6.98 4.53
CA MET A 22 4.27 7.43 3.18
C MET A 22 5.34 7.07 2.15
N ILE A 23 6.63 7.29 2.46
CA ILE A 23 7.72 6.94 1.55
C ILE A 23 7.73 5.43 1.28
N ALA A 24 7.57 4.61 2.33
CA ALA A 24 7.51 3.16 2.19
C ALA A 24 6.27 2.69 1.41
N HIS A 25 5.12 3.33 1.60
CA HIS A 25 3.89 3.08 0.86
C HIS A 25 4.11 3.33 -0.63
N GLU A 26 4.66 4.49 -0.99
CA GLU A 26 4.93 4.81 -2.40
C GLU A 26 6.00 3.90 -3.02
N LEU A 27 7.01 3.49 -2.26
CA LEU A 27 8.04 2.56 -2.72
C LEU A 27 7.45 1.18 -3.02
N ILE A 28 6.54 0.68 -2.19
CA ILE A 28 5.98 -0.67 -2.30
C ILE A 28 4.96 -0.78 -3.43
N TYR A 29 4.34 0.31 -3.88
CA TYR A 29 3.58 0.27 -5.14
C TYR A 29 4.41 -0.25 -6.32
N GLY A 30 5.73 -0.01 -6.34
CA GLY A 30 6.63 -0.56 -7.37
C GLY A 30 6.73 -2.10 -7.35
N PHE A 31 6.23 -2.74 -6.30
CA PHE A 31 6.30 -4.19 -6.07
C PHE A 31 4.91 -4.82 -5.82
N ASP A 32 3.83 -4.07 -5.95
CA ASP A 32 2.46 -4.59 -5.85
C ASP A 32 2.07 -5.40 -7.10
N GLU A 33 0.83 -5.92 -7.15
CA GLU A 33 0.35 -6.74 -8.27
C GLU A 33 0.51 -6.06 -9.66
N THR A 34 0.55 -4.73 -9.66
CA THR A 34 0.67 -3.90 -10.86
C THR A 34 2.10 -3.42 -11.11
N GLY A 35 2.76 -2.86 -10.11
CA GLY A 35 4.10 -2.28 -10.22
C GLY A 35 5.17 -3.31 -10.51
N ILE A 36 5.03 -4.53 -9.98
CA ILE A 36 6.00 -5.61 -10.18
C ILE A 36 6.18 -5.96 -11.67
N ARG A 37 5.17 -5.67 -12.49
CA ARG A 37 5.21 -5.91 -13.94
C ARG A 37 6.15 -4.96 -14.67
N TYR A 38 6.63 -3.92 -14.02
CA TYR A 38 7.49 -2.91 -14.64
C TYR A 38 8.90 -3.01 -14.10
N ASN A 39 9.88 -3.00 -15.00
CA ASN A 39 11.28 -2.82 -14.58
C ASN A 39 11.56 -1.34 -14.26
N GLY A 40 12.76 -1.04 -13.73
CA GLY A 40 13.18 0.33 -13.42
C GLY A 40 13.25 1.31 -14.61
N THR A 41 13.00 0.83 -15.84
CA THR A 41 12.89 1.64 -17.07
C THR A 41 11.46 1.69 -17.62
N GLN A 42 10.45 1.31 -16.82
CA GLN A 42 9.03 1.27 -17.18
C GLN A 42 8.68 0.27 -18.31
N ARG A 43 9.57 -0.68 -18.61
CA ARG A 43 9.29 -1.74 -19.57
C ARG A 43 8.63 -2.90 -18.85
N GLN A 44 7.54 -3.42 -19.43
CA GLN A 44 6.85 -4.56 -18.86
C GLN A 44 7.71 -5.84 -18.93
N THR A 45 7.88 -6.50 -17.80
CA THR A 45 8.45 -7.84 -17.66
C THR A 45 7.30 -8.79 -17.33
N LEU A 46 7.14 -9.86 -18.13
CA LEU A 46 5.93 -10.69 -18.11
C LEU A 46 6.08 -12.01 -17.34
N GLU A 47 7.20 -12.27 -16.67
CA GLU A 47 7.50 -13.58 -16.07
C GLU A 47 7.95 -13.47 -14.61
N GLY A 48 7.52 -14.44 -13.78
CA GLY A 48 8.12 -14.69 -12.46
C GLY A 48 7.35 -14.22 -11.22
N TYR A 49 6.06 -13.87 -11.31
CA TYR A 49 5.32 -13.23 -10.21
C TYR A 49 4.18 -14.06 -9.59
N GLU A 50 4.10 -15.37 -9.89
CA GLU A 50 3.01 -16.24 -9.39
C GLU A 50 2.93 -16.27 -7.85
N HIS A 51 4.07 -16.20 -7.18
CA HIS A 51 4.13 -16.18 -5.72
C HIS A 51 3.54 -14.89 -5.11
N LEU A 52 3.62 -13.76 -5.81
CA LEU A 52 3.03 -12.50 -5.35
C LEU A 52 1.50 -12.52 -5.44
N VAL A 53 0.97 -13.16 -6.50
CA VAL A 53 -0.47 -13.38 -6.64
C VAL A 53 -1.00 -14.19 -5.45
N GLN A 54 -0.33 -15.29 -5.09
CA GLN A 54 -0.72 -16.12 -3.94
C GLN A 54 -0.71 -15.34 -2.60
N VAL A 55 0.31 -14.51 -2.37
CA VAL A 55 0.39 -13.68 -1.16
C VAL A 55 -0.73 -12.62 -1.13
N SER A 56 -1.03 -12.01 -2.29
CA SER A 56 -2.13 -11.04 -2.41
C SER A 56 -3.50 -11.66 -2.17
N GLU A 57 -3.72 -12.91 -2.61
CA GLU A 57 -4.95 -13.66 -2.37
C GLU A 57 -5.15 -13.98 -0.89
N CYS A 58 -4.08 -14.36 -0.18
CA CYS A 58 -4.13 -14.58 1.28
C CYS A 58 -4.55 -13.30 2.04
N LEU A 59 -3.98 -12.15 1.68
CA LEU A 59 -4.37 -10.87 2.25
C LEU A 59 -5.83 -10.51 1.89
N THR A 60 -6.27 -10.84 0.68
CA THR A 60 -7.67 -10.65 0.28
C THR A 60 -8.62 -11.38 1.22
N GLU A 61 -8.31 -12.62 1.56
CA GLU A 61 -9.13 -13.43 2.47
C GLU A 61 -9.13 -12.87 3.89
N GLN A 62 -7.97 -12.45 4.40
CA GLN A 62 -7.84 -11.87 5.73
C GLN A 62 -8.65 -10.56 5.88
N TYR A 63 -8.65 -9.70 4.85
CA TYR A 63 -9.32 -8.40 4.90
C TYR A 63 -10.74 -8.42 4.32
N ARG A 64 -11.26 -9.60 3.93
CA ARG A 64 -12.61 -9.80 3.34
C ARG A 64 -13.79 -9.56 4.28
N ALA A 65 -13.59 -8.93 5.43
CA ALA A 65 -14.68 -8.62 6.33
C ALA A 65 -15.75 -7.79 5.58
N PRO A 66 -17.02 -8.25 5.49
CA PRO A 66 -18.05 -7.61 4.66
C PRO A 66 -18.33 -6.14 5.03
N GLN A 67 -17.93 -5.72 6.23
CA GLN A 67 -18.17 -4.38 6.77
C GLN A 67 -17.08 -3.38 6.35
N SER A 68 -15.81 -3.78 6.25
CA SER A 68 -14.70 -2.89 5.85
C SER A 68 -14.72 -2.60 4.35
N LEU A 69 -14.98 -3.62 3.52
CA LEU A 69 -15.12 -3.46 2.07
C LEU A 69 -16.32 -2.59 1.68
N LYS A 70 -17.43 -2.66 2.43
CA LYS A 70 -18.64 -1.86 2.18
C LYS A 70 -18.47 -0.39 2.59
N ALA A 71 -17.71 -0.13 3.65
CA ALA A 71 -17.33 1.21 4.06
C ALA A 71 -16.33 1.86 3.08
N ALA A 72 -15.32 1.11 2.63
CA ALA A 72 -14.34 1.58 1.65
C ALA A 72 -14.97 1.85 0.27
N SER A 73 -15.80 0.94 -0.23
CA SER A 73 -16.53 1.13 -1.49
C SER A 73 -17.54 2.26 -1.43
N GLY A 74 -18.21 2.48 -0.29
CA GLY A 74 -19.09 3.63 -0.09
C GLY A 74 -18.35 4.98 -0.10
N LEU A 75 -17.10 5.02 0.35
CA LEU A 75 -16.26 6.23 0.32
C LEU A 75 -15.81 6.58 -1.11
N LEU A 76 -15.46 5.56 -1.90
CA LEU A 76 -15.00 5.70 -3.29
C LEU A 76 -16.16 5.91 -4.28
N ALA A 77 -17.38 5.46 -3.97
CA ALA A 77 -18.56 5.65 -4.82
C ALA A 77 -18.92 7.14 -5.04
N ASN A 78 -18.56 8.02 -4.10
CA ASN A 78 -18.74 9.48 -4.26
C ASN A 78 -17.72 10.13 -5.21
N PHE A 79 -16.68 9.40 -5.62
CA PHE A 79 -15.62 9.89 -6.52
C PHE A 79 -15.79 9.40 -7.97
N THR A 80 -16.75 8.51 -8.26
CA THR A 80 -16.94 7.94 -9.59
C THR A 80 -18.28 8.33 -10.20
N VAL A 81 -18.22 8.97 -11.38
CA VAL A 81 -19.38 9.18 -12.28
C VAL A 81 -19.91 7.82 -12.72
N ALA A 82 -21.11 7.48 -12.27
CA ALA A 82 -21.80 6.24 -12.59
C ALA A 82 -22.20 6.19 -14.08
N TYR A 83 -21.45 5.49 -14.92
CA TYR A 83 -21.92 5.04 -16.23
C TYR A 83 -21.65 3.53 -16.44
N LEU A 84 -22.73 2.75 -16.32
CA LEU A 84 -23.09 1.59 -17.16
C LEU A 84 -22.14 0.38 -17.36
N PHE A 85 -21.17 0.12 -16.49
CA PHE A 85 -20.37 -1.14 -16.49
C PHE A 85 -20.24 -1.80 -15.10
N THR A 86 -21.37 -1.98 -14.40
CA THR A 86 -21.43 -2.27 -12.96
C THR A 86 -20.73 -3.58 -12.51
N CYS A 87 -20.63 -4.62 -13.34
CA CYS A 87 -19.95 -5.87 -12.94
C CYS A 87 -18.43 -5.89 -13.15
N CYS A 88 -17.90 -5.14 -14.11
CA CYS A 88 -16.45 -5.13 -14.40
C CYS A 88 -15.74 -4.09 -13.53
N VAL A 89 -16.38 -2.92 -13.36
CA VAL A 89 -15.87 -1.83 -12.52
C VAL A 89 -15.85 -2.22 -11.04
N THR A 90 -16.82 -2.99 -10.54
CA THR A 90 -16.79 -3.48 -9.15
C THR A 90 -15.65 -4.47 -8.90
N TRP A 91 -15.21 -5.21 -9.92
CA TRP A 91 -14.06 -6.09 -9.84
C TRP A 91 -12.73 -5.32 -9.76
N GLU A 92 -12.56 -4.29 -10.60
CA GLU A 92 -11.39 -3.40 -10.53
C GLU A 92 -11.39 -2.54 -9.25
N LEU A 93 -12.55 -2.02 -8.82
CA LEU A 93 -12.70 -1.31 -7.55
C LEU A 93 -12.52 -2.23 -6.32
N GLY A 94 -12.63 -3.55 -6.48
CA GLY A 94 -12.30 -4.52 -5.43
C GLY A 94 -10.80 -4.81 -5.34
N ARG A 95 -10.07 -4.65 -6.45
CA ARG A 95 -8.60 -4.79 -6.52
C ARG A 95 -7.85 -3.56 -6.03
N LEU A 96 -8.36 -2.35 -6.27
CA LEU A 96 -7.80 -1.12 -5.70
C LEU A 96 -7.58 -1.19 -4.18
N PRO A 97 -8.60 -1.46 -3.34
CA PRO A 97 -8.41 -1.55 -1.90
C PRO A 97 -7.50 -2.70 -1.50
N LEU A 98 -7.38 -3.76 -2.31
CA LEU A 98 -6.48 -4.85 -2.02
C LEU A 98 -5.00 -4.46 -2.20
N ASN A 99 -4.66 -3.79 -3.31
CA ASN A 99 -3.31 -3.29 -3.52
C ASN A 99 -2.94 -2.27 -2.43
N GLU A 100 -3.86 -1.38 -2.06
CA GLU A 100 -3.64 -0.43 -0.95
C GLU A 100 -3.37 -1.14 0.39
N ILE A 101 -4.05 -2.25 0.67
CA ILE A 101 -3.86 -3.03 1.89
C ILE A 101 -2.51 -3.76 1.88
N LEU A 102 -2.14 -4.37 0.74
CA LEU A 102 -0.83 -5.00 0.55
C LEU A 102 0.28 -3.97 0.75
N VAL A 103 0.16 -2.83 0.09
CA VAL A 103 1.14 -1.74 0.16
C VAL A 103 1.21 -1.17 1.57
N GLY A 104 0.08 -0.86 2.20
CA GLY A 104 0.04 -0.33 3.56
C GLY A 104 0.62 -1.29 4.61
N SER A 105 0.30 -2.58 4.52
CA SER A 105 0.85 -3.59 5.43
C SER A 105 2.37 -3.79 5.24
N GLY A 106 2.84 -3.83 4.00
CA GLY A 106 4.27 -3.86 3.69
C GLY A 106 5.00 -2.61 4.17
N ALA A 107 4.39 -1.43 4.03
CA ALA A 107 4.98 -0.15 4.38
C ALA A 107 5.26 -0.06 5.89
N VAL A 108 4.29 -0.48 6.71
CA VAL A 108 4.46 -0.53 8.18
C VAL A 108 5.65 -1.40 8.56
N ARG A 109 5.79 -2.58 7.93
CA ARG A 109 6.91 -3.49 8.19
C ARG A 109 8.24 -2.88 7.77
N LEU A 110 8.32 -2.31 6.58
CA LEU A 110 9.54 -1.71 6.05
C LEU A 110 10.04 -0.55 6.92
N VAL A 111 9.13 0.33 7.34
CA VAL A 111 9.44 1.44 8.24
C VAL A 111 9.90 0.97 9.60
N TRP A 112 9.25 -0.07 10.14
CA TRP A 112 9.65 -0.64 11.43
C TRP A 112 11.10 -1.16 11.39
N GLU A 113 11.46 -1.87 10.33
CA GLU A 113 12.84 -2.34 10.13
C GLU A 113 13.82 -1.17 9.95
N ALA A 114 13.43 -0.15 9.18
CA ALA A 114 14.26 1.04 8.97
C ALA A 114 14.50 1.82 10.27
N TYR A 115 13.46 1.98 11.10
CA TYR A 115 13.59 2.61 12.42
C TYR A 115 14.43 1.75 13.36
N GLY A 116 14.26 0.42 13.32
CA GLY A 116 15.08 -0.52 14.08
C GLY A 116 16.57 -0.37 13.77
N GLN A 117 16.94 -0.26 12.49
CA GLN A 117 18.31 -0.01 12.05
C GLN A 117 18.83 1.36 12.49
N PHE A 118 18.00 2.40 12.43
CA PHE A 118 18.37 3.73 12.92
C PHE A 118 18.65 3.69 14.42
N PHE A 119 17.76 3.08 15.20
CA PHE A 119 17.89 2.96 16.65
C PHE A 119 19.18 2.23 17.04
N THR A 120 19.49 1.11 16.38
CA THR A 120 20.72 0.36 16.68
C THR A 120 22.01 1.06 16.23
N THR A 121 21.94 1.98 15.26
CA THR A 121 23.12 2.63 14.70
C THR A 121 23.44 3.97 15.37
N PHE A 122 22.42 4.71 15.81
CA PHE A 122 22.58 6.10 16.25
C PHE A 122 22.18 6.35 17.70
N ILE A 123 21.44 5.43 18.34
CA ILE A 123 20.97 5.62 19.72
C ILE A 123 21.67 4.67 20.70
N LEU A 124 21.95 3.43 20.29
CA LEU A 124 22.76 2.46 21.05
C LEU A 124 24.26 2.65 20.80
#